data_AF-A0A956F1Z5-F1
#
_entry.id   AF-A0A956F1Z5-F1
#
_cell.length_a   1.000
_cell.length_b   1.000
_cell.length_c   1.000
_cell.angle_alpha   90.00
_cell.angle_beta   90.00
_cell.angle_gamma   90.00
#
_symmetry.space_group_name_H-M   'P 1'
#
loop_
_entity.id
_entity.type
_entity.pdbx_description
1 polymer ?
#
loop_
_entity_poly.entity_id
_entity_poly.type
_entity_poly.pdbx_seq_one_letter_code
_entity_poly.pdbx_strand_id
1 'polypeptide(L)'
;MCVGIDNPTTKTCQSLPAVGQTCLGTQDLCTTTAYCDQSSKKCVALPGTGQACAPNPNVALRRCAEGNTCEQDTCAAAPGAGETCALECAVGLVCQNNRCVIGQSASCDVTRLTAAGG
;
A
#
# COMPACT_ATOMS: atom_id res chain seq x y z
N MET A 1 5.60 11.02 -2.17
CA MET A 1 6.10 11.63 -0.91
C MET A 1 7.19 12.62 -1.25
N CYS A 2 7.20 13.82 -0.64
CA CYS A 2 8.22 14.83 -0.93
C CYS A 2 9.29 14.79 0.16
N VAL A 3 10.47 14.26 -0.17
CA VAL A 3 11.63 14.17 0.73
C VAL A 3 12.66 15.21 0.29
N GLY A 4 13.05 16.10 1.20
CA GLY A 4 14.16 17.03 0.97
C GLY A 4 15.45 16.26 1.17
N ILE A 5 16.11 15.89 0.08
CA ILE A 5 17.33 15.06 0.14
C ILE A 5 18.58 15.92 0.41
N ASP A 6 18.55 17.24 0.14
CA ASP A 6 19.75 18.08 0.25
C ASP A 6 19.55 19.51 0.78
N ASN A 7 18.32 19.99 1.00
CA ASN A 7 18.09 21.36 1.47
C ASN A 7 16.71 21.50 2.14
N PRO A 8 16.59 22.07 3.36
CA PRO A 8 15.31 22.30 4.02
C PRO A 8 14.41 23.32 3.29
N THR A 9 14.94 24.00 2.27
CA THR A 9 14.27 25.09 1.54
C THR A 9 13.74 24.68 0.16
N THR A 10 14.07 23.49 -0.34
CA THR A 10 13.54 22.97 -1.62
C THR A 10 12.84 21.62 -1.41
N LYS A 11 11.50 21.64 -1.40
CA LYS A 11 10.67 20.44 -1.44
C LYS A 11 10.60 19.96 -2.90
N THR A 12 11.59 19.21 -3.37
CA THR A 12 11.46 18.50 -4.65
C THR A 12 10.66 17.23 -4.43
N CYS A 13 9.51 17.11 -5.09
CA CYS A 13 8.77 15.86 -5.13
C CYS A 13 9.40 14.99 -6.22
N GLN A 14 10.34 14.15 -5.82
CA GLN A 14 11.01 13.21 -6.70
C GLN A 14 10.21 11.91 -6.75
N SER A 15 10.06 11.33 -7.94
CA SER A 15 9.42 10.02 -8.09
C SER A 15 10.18 8.97 -7.30
N LEU A 16 9.44 8.06 -6.67
CA LEU A 16 10.04 6.97 -5.92
C LEU A 16 10.78 6.01 -6.86
N PRO A 17 11.96 5.50 -6.47
CA PRO A 17 12.65 4.47 -7.21
C PRO A 17 11.75 3.25 -7.48
N ALA A 18 11.69 2.86 -8.75
CA ALA A 18 11.02 1.65 -9.21
C ALA A 18 11.89 0.40 -8.93
N VAL A 19 11.34 -0.78 -9.19
CA VAL A 19 12.07 -2.05 -9.08
C VAL A 19 13.41 -1.99 -9.82
N GLY A 20 14.49 -2.43 -9.16
CA GLY A 20 15.86 -2.43 -9.64
C GLY A 20 16.65 -1.15 -9.35
N GLN A 21 15.98 -0.04 -9.02
CA GLN A 21 16.61 1.23 -8.65
C GLN A 21 17.12 1.20 -7.21
N THR A 22 18.11 2.04 -6.91
CA THR A 22 18.69 2.15 -5.57
C THR A 22 17.70 2.79 -4.60
N CYS A 23 17.51 2.18 -3.45
CA CYS A 23 16.78 2.78 -2.32
C CYS A 23 17.77 3.18 -1.23
N LEU A 24 17.56 4.36 -0.63
CA LEU A 24 18.34 4.83 0.51
C LEU A 24 17.84 4.07 1.75
N GLY A 25 18.50 2.95 2.06
CA GLY A 25 18.03 1.92 2.99
C GLY A 25 17.68 2.35 4.43
N THR A 26 17.80 3.61 4.81
CA THR A 26 17.25 4.12 6.08
C THR A 26 15.73 4.30 6.05
N GLN A 27 15.11 4.43 4.87
CA GLN A 27 13.66 4.45 4.71
C GLN A 27 13.22 3.62 3.50
N ASP A 28 12.03 3.02 3.57
CA ASP A 28 11.44 2.29 2.45
C ASP A 28 10.91 3.29 1.41
N LEU A 29 11.83 3.79 0.59
CA LEU A 29 11.55 4.83 -0.40
C LEU A 29 11.21 4.28 -1.78
N CYS A 30 10.63 3.08 -1.88
CA CYS A 30 10.28 2.47 -3.16
C CYS A 30 8.86 2.81 -3.60
N THR A 31 8.54 2.62 -4.90
CA THR A 31 7.16 2.69 -5.37
C THR A 31 6.25 1.76 -4.57
N THR A 32 4.94 2.02 -4.53
CA THR A 32 3.95 1.24 -3.75
C THR A 32 3.87 -0.26 -4.09
N THR A 33 4.53 -0.67 -5.17
CA THR A 33 4.63 -2.03 -5.68
C THR A 33 5.97 -2.71 -5.36
N ALA A 34 6.85 -2.02 -4.63
CA ALA A 34 8.20 -2.47 -4.33
C ALA A 34 8.58 -2.15 -2.88
N TYR A 35 9.53 -2.91 -2.34
CA TYR A 35 10.14 -2.64 -1.03
C TYR A 35 11.66 -2.48 -1.17
N CYS A 36 12.28 -1.80 -0.22
CA CYS A 36 13.72 -1.63 -0.19
C CYS A 36 14.40 -2.85 0.44
N ASP A 37 15.06 -3.65 -0.40
CA ASP A 37 15.89 -4.75 0.09
C ASP A 37 17.17 -4.20 0.74
N GLN A 38 17.29 -4.45 2.05
CA GLN A 38 18.37 -3.88 2.86
C GLN A 38 19.75 -4.48 2.55
N SER A 39 19.78 -5.70 2.00
CA SER A 39 20.99 -6.39 1.61
C SER A 39 21.59 -5.82 0.32
N SER A 40 20.76 -5.59 -0.68
CA SER A 40 21.18 -5.08 -2.00
C SER A 40 21.04 -3.57 -2.16
N LYS A 41 20.40 -2.88 -1.20
CA LYS A 41 20.05 -1.45 -1.24
C LYS A 41 19.28 -1.07 -2.51
N LYS A 42 18.43 -1.98 -2.97
CA LYS A 42 17.63 -1.82 -4.19
C LYS A 42 16.15 -2.05 -3.89
N CYS A 43 15.32 -1.33 -4.63
CA CYS A 43 13.90 -1.61 -4.68
C CYS A 43 13.68 -2.94 -5.40
N VAL A 44 12.96 -3.84 -4.75
CA VAL A 44 12.58 -5.15 -5.27
C VAL A 44 11.07 -5.27 -5.26
N ALA A 45 10.51 -6.02 -6.21
CA ALA A 45 9.06 -6.18 -6.31
C ALA A 45 8.49 -6.81 -5.03
N LEU A 46 7.30 -6.38 -4.62
CA LEU A 46 6.59 -7.02 -3.53
C LEU A 46 6.26 -8.49 -3.88
N PRO A 47 6.35 -9.41 -2.91
CA PRO A 47 6.06 -10.82 -3.14
C PRO A 47 4.56 -11.03 -3.45
N GLY A 48 4.26 -11.84 -4.47
CA GLY A 48 2.91 -12.27 -4.82
C GLY A 48 2.50 -13.55 -4.09
N THR A 49 1.33 -14.09 -4.44
CA THR A 49 0.76 -15.28 -3.81
C THR A 49 1.73 -16.46 -3.82
N GLY A 50 1.86 -17.16 -2.68
CA GLY A 50 2.75 -18.30 -2.50
C GLY A 50 4.22 -17.95 -2.26
N GLN A 51 4.59 -16.66 -2.30
CA GLN A 51 5.94 -16.20 -1.98
C GLN A 51 6.04 -15.80 -0.50
N ALA A 52 7.23 -15.95 0.09
CA ALA A 52 7.45 -15.58 1.48
C ALA A 52 7.28 -14.07 1.69
N CYS A 53 6.43 -13.67 2.64
CA CYS A 53 6.34 -12.29 3.09
C CYS A 53 7.39 -12.04 4.19
N ALA A 54 8.57 -11.59 3.79
CA ALA A 54 9.68 -11.40 4.72
C ALA A 54 9.40 -10.34 5.81
N PRO A 55 9.93 -10.53 7.03
CA PRO A 55 9.76 -9.61 8.14
C PRO A 55 10.74 -8.44 8.03
N ASN A 56 10.43 -7.43 7.21
CA ASN A 56 10.97 -6.10 7.48
C ASN A 56 9.95 -5.34 8.33
N PRO A 57 10.15 -5.23 9.66
CA PRO A 57 9.24 -4.49 10.55
C PRO A 57 9.17 -3.00 10.21
N ASN A 58 10.12 -2.47 9.44
CA ASN A 58 10.13 -1.08 8.99
C ASN A 58 9.25 -0.84 7.75
N VAL A 59 8.78 -1.90 7.07
CA VAL A 59 7.83 -1.78 5.95
C VAL A 59 6.43 -1.89 6.55
N ALA A 60 5.99 -0.79 7.15
CA ALA A 60 4.81 -0.74 8.00
C ALA A 60 3.46 -1.05 7.30
N LEU A 61 3.43 -1.13 5.96
CA LEU A 61 2.15 -1.10 5.24
C LEU A 61 1.95 -2.14 4.15
N ARG A 62 2.98 -2.73 3.53
CA ARG A 62 2.79 -3.73 2.46
C ARG A 62 3.90 -4.76 2.43
N ARG A 63 3.64 -5.96 2.97
CA ARG A 63 4.55 -7.11 2.90
C ARG A 63 4.33 -7.97 1.66
N CYS A 64 3.18 -7.81 1.00
CA CYS A 64 2.80 -8.55 -0.20
C CYS A 64 2.33 -7.58 -1.29
N ALA A 65 2.39 -8.04 -2.53
CA ALA A 65 1.86 -7.32 -3.68
C ALA A 65 0.37 -7.04 -3.49
N GLU A 66 -0.12 -6.00 -4.16
CA GLU A 66 -1.52 -5.59 -4.07
C GLU A 66 -2.49 -6.75 -4.28
N GLY A 67 -3.53 -6.83 -3.44
CA GLY A 67 -4.49 -7.93 -3.46
C GLY A 67 -4.03 -9.20 -2.73
N ASN A 68 -2.91 -9.15 -2.01
CA ASN A 68 -2.43 -10.25 -1.16
C ASN A 68 -2.24 -9.80 0.29
N THR A 69 -2.42 -10.74 1.23
CA THR A 69 -2.17 -10.56 2.66
C THR A 69 -1.07 -11.50 3.13
N CYS A 70 -0.26 -11.07 4.09
CA CYS A 70 0.77 -11.91 4.68
C CYS A 70 0.16 -12.82 5.75
N GLU A 71 0.03 -14.11 5.44
CA GLU A 71 -0.49 -15.15 6.33
C GLU A 71 0.57 -16.22 6.56
N GLN A 72 0.92 -16.48 7.84
CA GLN A 72 1.91 -17.50 8.20
C GLN A 72 3.23 -17.38 7.41
N ASP A 73 3.77 -16.15 7.34
CA ASP A 73 5.01 -15.82 6.62
C ASP A 73 4.97 -16.04 5.10
N THR A 74 3.78 -16.29 4.54
CA THR A 74 3.54 -16.44 3.10
C THR A 74 2.47 -15.47 2.63
N CYS A 75 2.67 -14.87 1.45
CA CYS A 75 1.62 -14.08 0.81
C CYS A 75 0.51 -15.01 0.33
N ALA A 76 -0.69 -14.80 0.84
CA ALA A 76 -1.91 -15.42 0.37
C ALA A 76 -2.78 -14.39 -0.37
N ALA A 77 -3.69 -14.86 -1.21
CA ALA A 77 -4.68 -13.97 -1.82
C ALA A 77 -5.52 -13.33 -0.72
N ALA A 78 -5.71 -12.02 -0.80
CA ALA A 78 -6.54 -11.30 0.17
C ALA A 78 -8.00 -11.79 0.08
N PRO A 79 -8.73 -11.84 1.21
CA PRO A 79 -10.08 -12.38 1.25
C PRO A 79 -11.03 -11.65 0.29
N GLY A 80 -11.83 -12.45 -0.42
CA GLY A 80 -12.80 -11.98 -1.40
C GLY A 80 -14.11 -11.47 -0.77
N ALA A 81 -15.04 -11.00 -1.60
CA ALA A 81 -16.32 -10.48 -1.10
C ALA A 81 -17.10 -11.55 -0.31
N GLY A 82 -17.53 -11.19 0.89
CA GLY A 82 -18.25 -12.08 1.81
C GLY A 82 -17.35 -13.00 2.65
N GLU A 83 -16.05 -13.04 2.37
CA GLU A 83 -15.08 -13.79 3.16
C GLU A 83 -14.69 -13.06 4.44
N THR A 84 -14.18 -13.82 5.41
CA THR A 84 -13.77 -13.30 6.70
C THR A 84 -12.46 -12.51 6.55
N CYS A 85 -12.37 -11.37 7.21
CA CYS A 85 -11.17 -10.55 7.22
C CYS A 85 -10.82 -10.07 8.63
N ALA A 86 -9.54 -9.87 8.87
CA ALA A 86 -9.02 -9.28 10.10
C ALA A 86 -8.68 -7.79 9.94
N LEU A 87 -8.16 -7.40 8.77
CA LEU A 87 -7.73 -6.02 8.52
C LEU A 87 -7.84 -5.62 7.05
N GLU A 88 -7.42 -6.49 6.14
CA GLU A 88 -7.36 -6.22 4.70
C GLU A 88 -8.24 -7.17 3.89
N CYS A 89 -8.63 -6.73 2.69
CA CYS A 89 -9.45 -7.45 1.73
C CYS A 89 -8.87 -7.29 0.32
N ALA A 90 -9.37 -8.08 -0.64
CA ALA A 90 -9.03 -7.89 -2.04
C ALA A 90 -9.35 -6.46 -2.52
N VAL A 91 -8.67 -6.04 -3.59
CA VAL A 91 -8.76 -4.68 -4.14
C VAL A 91 -10.22 -4.27 -4.37
N GLY A 92 -10.59 -3.08 -3.89
CA GLY A 92 -11.96 -2.55 -4.00
C GLY A 92 -12.92 -3.02 -2.89
N LEU A 93 -12.44 -3.83 -1.95
CA LEU A 93 -13.21 -4.27 -0.79
C LEU A 93 -12.65 -3.63 0.49
N VAL A 94 -13.52 -3.46 1.49
CA VAL A 94 -13.16 -2.99 2.83
C VAL A 94 -13.54 -4.04 3.87
N CYS A 95 -12.72 -4.21 4.89
CA CYS A 95 -13.01 -5.10 5.99
C CYS A 95 -14.01 -4.43 6.95
N GLN A 96 -15.27 -4.88 6.93
CA GLN A 96 -16.35 -4.35 7.77
C GLN A 96 -17.01 -5.50 8.54
N ASN A 97 -17.09 -5.39 9.88
CA ASN A 97 -17.63 -6.44 10.75
C ASN A 97 -16.99 -7.82 10.49
N ASN A 98 -15.66 -7.86 10.38
CA ASN A 98 -14.88 -9.06 10.05
C ASN A 98 -15.24 -9.72 8.71
N ARG A 99 -15.87 -8.98 7.78
CA ARG A 99 -16.16 -9.46 6.43
C ARG A 99 -15.76 -8.45 5.37
N CYS A 100 -15.27 -8.96 4.25
CA CYS A 100 -14.98 -8.12 3.10
C CYS A 100 -16.27 -7.74 2.38
N VAL A 101 -16.56 -6.45 2.39
CA VAL A 101 -17.70 -5.87 1.67
C VAL A 101 -17.19 -4.92 0.60
N ILE A 102 -17.99 -4.66 -0.43
CA ILE A 102 -17.62 -3.66 -1.44
C ILE A 102 -17.42 -2.33 -0.73
N GLY A 103 -16.21 -1.79 -0.83
CA GLY A 103 -15.94 -0.44 -0.36
C GLY A 103 -16.77 0.47 -1.23
N GLN A 104 -17.81 1.08 -0.65
CA GLN A 104 -18.39 2.25 -1.30
C GLN A 104 -17.28 3.29 -1.35
N SER A 105 -16.65 3.43 -2.52
CA SER A 105 -15.91 4.65 -2.83
C SER A 105 -16.87 5.77 -2.48
N ALA A 106 -16.50 6.60 -1.49
CA ALA A 106 -17.16 7.87 -1.30
C ALA A 106 -16.91 8.67 -2.58
N SER A 107 -17.71 8.40 -3.61
CA SER A 107 -17.96 9.35 -4.66
C SER A 107 -18.55 10.53 -3.92
N CYS A 108 -17.79 11.63 -3.84
CA CYS A 108 -18.36 12.91 -3.48
C CYS A 108 -19.53 13.13 -4.45
N ASP A 109 -20.73 12.80 -4.00
CA ASP A 109 -21.94 13.14 -4.73
C ASP A 109 -22.06 14.65 -4.60
N VAL A 110 -21.71 15.35 -5.68
CA VAL A 110 -21.85 16.81 -5.79
C VAL A 110 -23.32 17.24 -5.88
N THR A 111 -24.28 16.34 -5.67
CA THR A 111 -25.71 16.66 -5.74
C THR A 111 -26.23 16.99 -4.35
N ARG A 112 -26.09 18.27 -3.97
CA ARG A 112 -27.17 19.15 -3.45
C ARG A 112 -26.58 20.36 -2.70
N LEU A 113 -26.03 21.29 -3.45
CA LEU A 113 -26.17 22.72 -3.15
C LEU A 113 -27.21 23.30 -4.12
N THR A 114 -28.45 22.84 -4.01
CA THR A 114 -29.60 23.54 -4.61
C THR A 114 -30.34 24.26 -3.50
N ALA A 115 -30.09 25.56 -3.45
CA ALA A 115 -30.99 26.63 -3.05
C ALA A 115 -32.00 26.34 -1.92
N ALA A 116 -31.76 26.95 -0.76
CA ALA A 116 -32.83 27.44 0.09
C ALA A 116 -32.63 28.96 0.26
N GLY A 117 -33.22 29.72 -0.67
CA GLY A 117 -33.69 31.06 -0.36
C GLY A 117 -34.99 30.93 0.45
N GLY A 118 -35.17 31.81 1.43
CA GLY A 118 -36.33 31.91 2.30
C GLY A 118 -36.05 32.91 3.41
#